data_AF-A0A7S0XLD4-F1
#
_entry.id   AF-A0A7S0XLD4-F1
#
_cell.length_a   1.000
_cell.length_b   1.000
_cell.length_c   1.000
_cell.angle_alpha   90.00
_cell.angle_beta   90.00
_cell.angle_gamma   90.00
#
_symmetry.space_group_name_H-M   'P 1'
#
loop_
_entity.id
_entity.type
_entity.pdbx_description
1 polymer ?
#
loop_
_entity_poly.entity_id
_entity_poly.type
_entity_poly.pdbx_seq_one_letter_code
_entity_poly.pdbx_strand_id
1 'polypeptide(L)'
;GLDARSASLVMRLLRKIADQGRTICATVHQPSSAVFDMFDDLLLLKKGGHSVYFGELGLQCETMIKYFERHGATKIKPGDNPANWMLRIIQKCDIDFSGIYLKDPE
;
A
#
# COMPACT_ATOMS: atom_id res chain seq x y z
N GLY A 1 -1.72 8.95 -19.03
CA GLY A 1 -2.34 8.19 -17.93
C GLY A 1 -3.84 8.24 -18.09
N LEU A 2 -4.54 7.16 -17.71
CA LEU A 2 -6.01 7.14 -17.62
C LEU A 2 -6.47 8.19 -16.60
N ASP A 3 -7.62 8.80 -16.82
CA ASP A 3 -8.26 9.61 -15.78
C ASP A 3 -8.71 8.71 -14.61
N ALA A 4 -8.96 9.31 -13.44
CA ALA A 4 -9.29 8.58 -12.22
C ALA A 4 -10.49 7.62 -12.39
N ARG A 5 -11.48 7.96 -13.23
CA ARG A 5 -12.65 7.09 -13.45
C ARG A 5 -12.27 5.90 -14.30
N SER A 6 -11.56 6.12 -15.40
CA SER A 6 -11.11 5.04 -16.28
C SER A 6 -10.16 4.09 -15.56
N ALA A 7 -9.27 4.60 -14.71
CA ALA A 7 -8.42 3.77 -13.85
C ALA A 7 -9.26 2.92 -12.87
N SER A 8 -10.29 3.49 -12.23
CA SER A 8 -11.18 2.73 -11.34
C SER A 8 -11.93 1.63 -12.07
N LEU A 9 -12.37 1.87 -13.31
CA LEU A 9 -13.06 0.84 -14.12
C LEU A 9 -12.13 -0.35 -14.43
N VAL A 10 -10.90 -0.07 -14.84
CA VAL A 10 -9.88 -1.11 -15.08
C VAL A 10 -9.61 -1.89 -13.81
N MET A 11 -9.42 -1.21 -12.68
CA MET A 11 -9.15 -1.88 -11.40
C MET A 11 -10.32 -2.72 -10.91
N ARG A 12 -11.57 -2.30 -11.12
CA ARG A 12 -12.75 -3.13 -10.83
C ARG A 12 -12.81 -4.40 -11.69
N LEU A 13 -12.40 -4.31 -12.96
CA LEU A 13 -12.32 -5.48 -13.82
C LEU A 13 -11.24 -6.44 -13.31
N LEU A 14 -10.05 -5.93 -12.99
CA LEU A 14 -8.96 -6.72 -12.44
C LEU A 14 -9.38 -7.39 -11.12
N ARG A 15 -10.02 -6.65 -10.19
CA ARG A 15 -10.56 -7.21 -8.95
C ARG A 15 -11.50 -8.40 -9.21
N LYS A 16 -12.45 -8.27 -10.13
CA LYS A 16 -13.35 -9.38 -10.50
C LYS A 16 -12.62 -10.60 -11.05
N ILE A 17 -11.55 -10.39 -11.83
CA ILE A 17 -10.73 -11.47 -12.36
C ILE A 17 -9.96 -12.15 -11.22
N ALA A 18 -9.45 -11.36 -10.26
CA ALA A 18 -8.77 -11.89 -9.09
C ALA A 18 -9.70 -12.74 -8.20
N ASP A 19 -10.94 -12.28 -8.00
CA ASP A 19 -11.97 -13.00 -7.23
C ASP A 19 -12.37 -14.35 -7.86
N GLN A 20 -12.03 -14.59 -9.13
CA GLN A 20 -12.20 -15.88 -9.81
C GLN A 20 -11.02 -16.84 -9.60
N GLY A 21 -10.12 -16.53 -8.66
CA GLY A 21 -8.97 -17.37 -8.32
C GLY A 21 -7.74 -17.16 -9.20
N ARG A 22 -7.63 -16.01 -9.88
CA ARG A 22 -6.45 -15.66 -10.67
C ARG A 22 -5.56 -14.68 -9.91
N THR A 23 -4.26 -14.91 -9.88
CA THR A 23 -3.32 -13.96 -9.30
C THR A 23 -3.07 -12.79 -10.25
N ILE A 24 -3.18 -11.56 -9.75
CA ILE A 24 -2.86 -10.33 -10.50
C ILE A 24 -1.76 -9.59 -9.76
N CYS A 25 -0.68 -9.27 -10.48
CA CYS A 25 0.40 -8.41 -9.98
C CYS A 25 0.46 -7.15 -10.85
N ALA A 26 0.43 -5.98 -10.22
CA ALA A 26 0.48 -4.70 -10.92
C ALA A 26 1.25 -3.68 -10.10
N THR A 27 1.92 -2.75 -10.79
CA THR A 27 2.46 -1.53 -10.19
C THR A 27 1.51 -0.38 -10.47
N VAL A 28 1.20 0.42 -9.46
CA VAL A 28 0.34 1.60 -9.61
C VAL A 28 1.06 2.82 -9.09
N HIS A 29 1.16 3.84 -9.93
CA HIS A 29 1.74 5.12 -9.55
C HIS A 29 0.65 6.03 -8.97
N GLN A 30 0.71 6.29 -7.66
CA GLN A 30 -0.18 7.22 -6.94
C GLN A 30 -1.69 6.89 -7.09
N PRO A 31 -2.15 5.74 -6.57
CA PRO A 31 -3.57 5.40 -6.60
C PRO A 31 -4.41 6.35 -5.73
N SER A 32 -5.67 6.55 -6.11
CA SER A 32 -6.67 7.08 -5.17
C SER A 32 -6.92 6.06 -4.05
N SER A 33 -7.40 6.50 -2.89
CA SER A 33 -7.71 5.58 -1.78
C SER A 33 -8.64 4.45 -2.22
N ALA A 34 -9.66 4.77 -3.01
CA ALA A 34 -10.62 3.79 -3.51
C ALA A 34 -10.01 2.74 -4.44
N VAL A 35 -8.95 3.08 -5.20
CA VAL A 35 -8.21 2.09 -6.02
C VAL A 35 -7.25 1.30 -5.15
N PHE A 36 -6.61 1.97 -4.19
CA PHE A 36 -5.64 1.33 -3.29
C PHE A 36 -6.32 0.26 -2.41
N ASP A 37 -7.51 0.55 -1.89
CA ASP A 37 -8.33 -0.39 -1.11
C ASP A 37 -8.83 -1.63 -1.92
N MET A 38 -8.60 -1.69 -3.24
CA MET A 38 -8.96 -2.87 -4.05
C MET A 38 -7.87 -3.96 -4.08
N PHE A 39 -6.66 -3.64 -3.61
CA PHE A 39 -5.56 -4.59 -3.54
C PHE A 39 -5.68 -5.45 -2.28
N ASP A 40 -5.34 -6.73 -2.41
CA ASP A 40 -5.26 -7.65 -1.27
C ASP A 40 -3.93 -7.41 -0.53
N ASP A 41 -2.82 -7.53 -1.26
CA ASP A 41 -1.46 -7.39 -0.75
C ASP A 41 -0.74 -6.17 -1.33
N LEU A 42 0.20 -5.64 -0.56
CA LEU A 42 1.10 -4.57 -0.96
C LEU A 42 2.55 -5.03 -0.82
N LEU A 43 3.32 -5.01 -1.92
CA LEU A 43 4.78 -4.97 -1.87
C LEU A 43 5.25 -3.52 -1.96
N LEU A 44 5.76 -2.97 -0.85
CA LEU A 44 6.31 -1.61 -0.79
C LEU A 44 7.83 -1.66 -0.71
N LEU A 45 8.47 -0.96 -1.65
CA LEU A 45 9.93 -0.86 -1.74
C LEU A 45 10.38 0.58 -1.48
N LYS A 46 11.48 0.75 -0.74
CA LYS A 46 12.21 2.02 -0.67
C LYS A 46 13.29 2.10 -1.76
N LYS A 47 13.89 3.29 -1.91
CA LYS A 47 15.00 3.51 -2.84
C LYS A 47 16.10 2.46 -2.61
N GLY A 48 16.62 1.90 -3.71
CA GLY A 48 17.58 0.80 -3.69
C GLY A 48 16.95 -0.60 -3.71
N GLY A 49 15.62 -0.71 -3.81
CA GLY A 49 14.93 -1.99 -4.00
C GLY A 49 14.71 -2.79 -2.71
N HIS A 50 14.90 -2.17 -1.54
CA HIS A 50 14.70 -2.84 -0.26
C HIS A 50 13.22 -2.82 0.13
N SER A 51 12.70 -3.98 0.51
CA SER A 51 11.36 -4.09 1.08
C SER A 51 11.26 -3.36 2.40
N VAL A 52 10.16 -2.62 2.56
CA VAL A 52 9.78 -1.99 3.83
C VAL A 52 8.45 -2.54 4.36
N TYR A 53 7.68 -3.18 3.48
CA TYR A 53 6.44 -3.88 3.78
C TYR A 53 6.14 -4.87 2.66
N PHE A 54 5.74 -6.09 3.03
CA PHE A 54 5.04 -7.00 2.13
C PHE A 54 4.02 -7.78 2.95
N GLY A 55 2.75 -7.62 2.62
CA GLY A 55 1.65 -8.20 3.38
C GLY A 55 0.31 -7.62 2.99
N GLU A 56 -0.71 -8.00 3.74
CA GLU A 56 -2.10 -7.64 3.46
C GLU A 56 -2.32 -6.15 3.70
N LEU A 57 -3.10 -5.48 2.85
CA LEU A 57 -3.56 -4.13 3.19
C LEU A 57 -4.58 -4.16 4.32
N GLY A 58 -5.44 -5.17 4.34
CA GLY A 58 -6.59 -5.26 5.24
C GLY A 58 -7.71 -4.28 4.86
N LEU A 59 -8.81 -4.34 5.60
CA LEU A 59 -9.96 -3.47 5.36
C LEU A 59 -9.55 -2.01 5.56
N GLN A 60 -9.79 -1.17 4.55
CA GLN A 60 -9.40 0.25 4.57
C GLN A 60 -7.90 0.46 4.89
N CYS A 61 -7.05 -0.46 4.43
CA CYS A 61 -5.60 -0.44 4.67
C CYS A 61 -5.19 -0.54 6.15
N GLU A 62 -6.07 -1.00 7.05
CA GLU A 62 -5.82 -0.97 8.49
C GLU A 62 -4.60 -1.79 8.94
N THR A 63 -4.31 -2.89 8.25
CA THR A 63 -3.21 -3.79 8.59
C THR A 63 -1.87 -3.10 8.36
N MET A 64 -1.70 -2.55 7.16
CA MET A 64 -0.54 -1.73 6.79
C MET A 64 -0.39 -0.52 7.71
N ILE A 65 -1.49 0.19 8.02
CA ILE A 65 -1.46 1.36 8.91
C ILE A 65 -0.95 0.96 10.31
N LYS A 66 -1.53 -0.10 10.91
CA LYS A 66 -1.12 -0.60 12.23
C LYS A 66 0.35 -1.03 12.24
N TYR A 67 0.81 -1.71 11.19
CA TYR A 67 2.21 -2.11 11.05
C TYR A 67 3.16 -0.91 11.08
N PHE A 68 2.87 0.16 10.33
CA PHE A 68 3.76 1.32 10.34
C PHE A 68 3.65 2.12 11.64
N GLU A 69 2.44 2.30 12.19
CA GLU A 69 2.23 3.02 13.46
C GLU A 69 2.87 2.29 14.66
N ARG A 70 2.80 0.95 14.74
CA ARG A 70 3.46 0.17 15.82
C ARG A 70 4.98 0.31 15.78
N HIS A 71 5.53 0.58 14.60
CA HIS A 71 6.96 0.79 14.35
C HIS A 71 7.39 2.27 14.36
N GLY A 72 6.54 3.15 14.89
CA GLY A 72 6.90 4.55 15.15
C GLY A 72 6.58 5.53 14.02
N ALA A 73 5.87 5.11 12.96
CA ALA A 73 5.39 6.03 11.96
C ALA A 73 4.42 7.06 12.56
N THR A 74 4.39 8.26 11.97
CA THR A 74 3.40 9.28 12.33
C THR A 74 1.99 8.77 12.02
N LYS A 75 1.06 8.95 12.96
CA LYS A 75 -0.32 8.51 12.76
C LYS A 75 -0.95 9.07 11.49
N ILE A 76 -1.74 8.25 10.80
CA ILE A 76 -2.51 8.72 9.65
C ILE A 76 -3.63 9.68 10.13
N LYS A 77 -3.86 10.76 9.37
CA LYS A 77 -4.93 11.70 9.70
C LYS A 77 -6.27 11.19 9.16
N PRO A 78 -7.40 11.48 9.82
CA PRO A 78 -8.71 11.19 9.26
C PRO A 78 -8.86 11.79 7.85
N GLY A 79 -9.20 10.95 6.86
CA GLY A 79 -9.35 11.35 5.47
C GLY A 79 -8.05 11.44 4.65
N ASP A 80 -6.87 11.21 5.23
CA ASP A 80 -5.63 11.08 4.44
C ASP A 80 -5.74 9.82 3.55
N ASN A 81 -5.24 9.90 2.32
CA ASN A 81 -5.10 8.74 1.45
C ASN A 81 -3.97 7.84 1.98
N PRO A 82 -4.24 6.56 2.34
CA PRO A 82 -3.21 5.64 2.86
C PRO A 82 -2.01 5.48 1.93
N ALA A 83 -2.23 5.48 0.61
CA ALA A 83 -1.15 5.37 -0.37
C ALA A 83 -0.21 6.59 -0.35
N ASN A 84 -0.76 7.79 -0.13
CA ASN A 84 0.05 9.00 -0.01
C ASN A 84 0.75 9.06 1.36
N TRP A 85 0.05 8.64 2.41
CA TRP A 85 0.59 8.59 3.76
C TRP A 85 1.78 7.62 3.84
N MET A 86 1.67 6.39 3.31
CA MET A 86 2.75 5.41 3.33
C MET A 86 4.00 5.92 2.58
N LEU A 87 3.81 6.55 1.42
CA LEU A 87 4.93 7.10 0.64
C LEU A 87 5.62 8.24 1.38
N ARG A 88 4.84 9.07 2.09
CA ARG A 88 5.39 10.16 2.90
C ARG A 88 6.24 9.64 4.06
N ILE A 89 5.77 8.63 4.80
CA ILE A 89 6.51 8.13 5.98
C ILE A 89 7.80 7.43 5.57
N ILE A 90 7.83 6.66 4.47
CA ILE A 90 9.06 5.99 4.02
C ILE A 90 10.08 6.94 3.39
N GLN A 91 9.66 8.15 3.01
CA GLN A 91 10.54 9.17 2.41
C GLN A 91 11.03 10.21 3.43
N LYS A 92 10.23 10.50 4.48
CA LYS A 92 10.48 11.63 5.39
C LYS A 92 10.81 11.23 6.82
N CYS A 93 10.70 9.96 7.19
CA CYS A 93 11.08 9.50 8.53
C CYS A 93 12.51 8.95 8.54
N ASP A 94 13.26 9.25 9.60
CA ASP A 94 14.57 8.65 9.89
C ASP A 94 14.47 7.20 10.42
N ILE A 95 13.30 6.58 10.29
CA ILE A 95 13.04 5.22 10.74
C ILE A 95 13.49 4.25 9.65
N ASP A 96 14.36 3.31 10.00
CA ASP A 96 14.79 2.26 9.08
C ASP A 96 13.74 1.15 8.94
N PHE A 97 12.64 1.45 8.25
CA PHE A 97 11.56 0.48 8.02
C PHE A 97 12.00 -0.78 7.30
N SER A 98 13.06 -0.75 6.48
CA SER A 98 13.57 -1.98 5.87
C SER A 98 14.31 -2.85 6.89
N GLY A 99 15.10 -2.24 7.77
CA GLY A 99 15.78 -2.98 8.85
C GLY A 99 14.78 -3.56 9.85
N ILE A 100 13.68 -2.84 10.11
CA ILE A 100 12.54 -3.31 10.90
C ILE A 100 11.87 -4.50 10.21
N TYR A 101 11.47 -4.35 8.94
CA TYR A 101 10.79 -5.40 8.19
C TYR A 101 11.58 -6.71 8.12
N LEU A 102 12.92 -6.63 8.02
CA LEU A 102 13.78 -7.83 8.04
C LEU A 102 13.80 -8.57 9.39
N LYS A 103 13.43 -7.90 10.48
CA LYS A 103 13.42 -8.46 11.85
C LYS A 103 12.01 -8.83 12.32
N ASP A 104 11.03 -8.01 11.95
CA ASP A 104 9.61 -8.15 12.28
C ASP A 104 8.79 -7.83 11.02
N PRO A 105 8.63 -8.79 10.09
CA PRO A 105 7.71 -8.63 8.97
C PRO A 105 6.26 -8.54 9.47
N GLU A 106 5.34 -8.11 8.60
CA GLU A 106 3.93 -7.98 8.95
C GLU A 106 3.29 -9.30 9.41
#